data_AF-A0A8H9XV76-F1
#
_entry.id   AF-A0A8H9XV76-F1
#
_cell.length_a   1.000
_cell.length_b   1.000
_cell.length_c   1.000
_cell.angle_alpha   90.00
_cell.angle_beta   90.00
_cell.angle_gamma   90.00
#
_symmetry.space_group_name_H-M   'P 1'
#
loop_
_entity.id
_entity.type
_entity.pdbx_description
1 polymer ?
#
loop_
_entity_poly.entity_id
_entity_poly.type
_entity_poly.pdbx_seq_one_letter_code
_entity_poly.pdbx_strand_id
1 'polypeptide(L)'
;MSVLISGALINGAGVPMAECKIYLDALVNTSEVVTESFAVIETDVAGQYAFEAPKGKYTVHIKQKNGPKCCVGDISVYDDSKPGTLNDFLTALDESDLKPDVVKRFEELAQQAQQSAEAAAESEQASDTARSEAINAAKNARLHRNAASSAATSAEQSANVALGRENNAAEYARQAKASQDASAGNAQEAKQHRDEAQRIVDDLKGSNASTTEKGLVQLCSDTDNDSEELAATPMAVKTVMDETKTKAPLDSPAFTGTPTTPTPPDDATGLEMANAAFVRKLLAALVGSSPEALDTLNELAAALGHDPNFATTVTKALAGKQPLNDVLTAVSQITPEENTLPYFSAEGRILLAQLSEKARALLALDTPEAMRTELELKAAATMEPQSDIRDRTPGRLALPGAFGFGYAFRQSERLDFNSDEKFLEWVKNVTEGCYFIYSYNSKIFPDLDCFIGIVDVKLFPSGMSTGNPAKTDKGLFFYSRYQPNSDQSVFYAQYSSAYADGEVTWGLTSVINLSLTSNMLSEHLSTMSGSGAYFQYPGIGVPVLAVYRGTTSGDKEIKIGLGDVVQGSQLGGVNLSCTISSAGPGSYGSTPSAGATGYTFPGRYMALSGVRDSYGTSGRICLFVRIE
;
A
#
# COMPACT_ATOMS: atom_id res chain seq x y z
N MET A 1 -33.89 3.39 -58.38
CA MET A 1 -35.18 2.88 -57.85
C MET A 1 -36.11 4.07 -57.74
N SER A 2 -37.35 3.93 -58.21
CA SER A 2 -38.36 4.99 -58.10
C SER A 2 -39.15 4.87 -56.80
N VAL A 3 -39.66 5.98 -56.31
CA VAL A 3 -40.52 6.07 -55.13
C VAL A 3 -41.91 6.53 -55.56
N LEU A 4 -42.94 5.82 -55.10
CA LEU A 4 -44.33 6.17 -55.39
C LEU A 4 -44.72 7.45 -54.63
N ILE A 5 -45.03 8.50 -55.38
CA ILE A 5 -45.61 9.73 -54.88
C ILE A 5 -47.08 9.77 -55.29
N SER A 6 -47.97 9.69 -54.31
CA SER A 6 -49.41 9.60 -54.57
C SER A 6 -50.24 10.26 -53.47
N GLY A 7 -51.41 10.79 -53.83
CA GLY A 7 -52.30 11.47 -52.90
C GLY A 7 -53.37 12.28 -53.62
N ALA A 8 -54.08 13.12 -52.87
CA ALA A 8 -55.05 14.07 -53.42
C ALA A 8 -54.51 15.49 -53.33
N LEU A 9 -54.51 16.21 -54.46
CA LEU A 9 -54.17 17.61 -54.51
C LEU A 9 -55.41 18.43 -54.13
N ILE A 10 -55.32 19.17 -53.03
CA ILE A 10 -56.39 20.02 -52.52
C ILE A 10 -55.91 21.48 -52.49
N ASN A 11 -56.81 22.42 -52.74
CA ASN A 11 -56.48 23.84 -52.64
C ASN A 11 -56.55 24.32 -51.16
N GLY A 12 -56.19 25.59 -50.92
CA GLY A 12 -56.22 26.19 -49.58
C GLY A 12 -57.61 26.26 -48.91
N ALA A 13 -58.69 25.94 -49.63
CA ALA A 13 -60.05 25.80 -49.10
C ALA A 13 -60.45 24.33 -48.85
N GLY A 14 -59.52 23.38 -49.02
CA GLY A 14 -59.76 21.95 -48.86
C GLY A 14 -60.53 21.30 -50.02
N VAL A 15 -60.72 22.01 -51.14
CA VAL A 15 -61.45 21.49 -52.31
C VAL A 15 -60.48 20.74 -53.24
N PRO A 16 -60.84 19.53 -53.71
CA PRO A 16 -60.03 18.79 -54.67
C PRO A 16 -59.76 19.58 -55.96
N MET A 17 -58.50 19.58 -56.37
CA MET A 17 -58.03 20.24 -57.58
C MET A 17 -58.10 19.27 -58.76
N ALA A 18 -59.28 19.17 -59.38
CA ALA A 18 -59.51 18.30 -60.53
C ALA A 18 -58.83 18.81 -61.81
N GLU A 19 -58.40 17.87 -62.68
CA GLU A 19 -57.80 18.14 -64.00
C GLU A 19 -56.60 19.13 -63.95
N CYS A 20 -55.85 19.11 -62.86
CA CYS A 20 -54.65 19.93 -62.66
C CYS A 20 -53.40 19.19 -63.12
N LYS A 21 -52.43 19.93 -63.65
CA LYS A 21 -51.14 19.39 -64.10
C LYS A 21 -50.07 19.65 -63.05
N ILE A 22 -49.43 18.59 -62.58
CA ILE A 22 -48.22 18.61 -61.75
C ILE A 22 -47.04 18.39 -62.70
N TYR A 23 -46.14 19.37 -62.75
CA TYR A 23 -44.89 19.30 -63.48
C TYR A 23 -43.78 18.97 -62.50
N LEU A 24 -42.96 17.98 -62.85
CA LEU A 24 -41.79 17.59 -62.09
C LEU A 24 -40.56 17.84 -62.97
N ASP A 25 -39.87 18.96 -62.74
CA ASP A 25 -38.74 19.42 -63.54
C ASP A 25 -37.43 18.98 -62.84
N ALA A 26 -36.54 18.23 -63.50
CA ALA A 26 -35.32 17.71 -62.87
C ALA A 26 -34.23 18.79 -62.68
N LEU A 27 -33.74 18.95 -61.45
CA LEU A 27 -32.73 19.95 -61.04
C LEU A 27 -31.28 19.46 -61.15
N VAL A 28 -31.05 18.15 -61.07
CA VAL A 28 -29.70 17.55 -61.08
C VAL A 28 -29.64 16.34 -62.01
N ASN A 29 -28.48 16.13 -62.63
CA ASN A 29 -28.21 14.89 -63.36
C ASN A 29 -27.99 13.75 -62.35
N THR A 30 -28.70 12.66 -62.54
CA THR A 30 -28.48 11.39 -61.84
C THR A 30 -28.19 10.29 -62.85
N SER A 31 -27.89 9.08 -62.37
CA SER A 31 -27.72 7.93 -63.26
C SER A 31 -29.04 7.50 -63.96
N GLU A 32 -30.20 8.00 -63.50
CA GLU A 32 -31.53 7.65 -64.01
C GLU A 32 -32.26 8.84 -64.69
N VAL A 33 -31.94 10.09 -64.33
CA VAL A 33 -32.66 11.30 -64.79
C VAL A 33 -31.66 12.40 -65.20
N VAL A 34 -31.97 13.11 -66.29
CA VAL A 34 -31.13 14.20 -66.83
C VAL A 34 -31.78 15.55 -66.53
N THR A 35 -30.98 16.57 -66.17
CA THR A 35 -31.44 17.97 -66.02
C THR A 35 -32.17 18.46 -67.26
N GLU A 36 -33.17 19.33 -67.08
CA GLU A 36 -34.10 19.84 -68.11
C GLU A 36 -35.13 18.85 -68.64
N SER A 37 -35.12 17.59 -68.18
CA SER A 37 -36.25 16.68 -68.38
C SER A 37 -37.40 17.03 -67.42
N PHE A 38 -38.64 16.84 -67.89
CA PHE A 38 -39.84 17.07 -67.07
C PHE A 38 -40.90 16.00 -67.28
N ALA A 39 -41.59 15.64 -66.21
CA ALA A 39 -42.80 14.81 -66.25
C ALA A 39 -44.04 15.68 -66.01
N VAL A 40 -45.16 15.35 -66.68
CA VAL A 40 -46.46 16.00 -66.46
C VAL A 40 -47.45 14.95 -66.00
N ILE A 41 -47.99 15.15 -64.81
CA ILE A 41 -48.97 14.27 -64.18
C ILE A 41 -50.29 15.03 -64.07
N GLU A 42 -51.37 14.44 -64.56
CA GLU A 42 -52.72 15.02 -64.47
C GLU A 42 -53.48 14.43 -63.29
N THR A 43 -54.15 15.28 -62.51
CA THR A 43 -55.05 14.85 -61.44
C THR A 43 -56.41 14.44 -62.00
N ASP A 44 -57.03 13.43 -61.39
CA ASP A 44 -58.37 12.97 -61.77
C ASP A 44 -59.49 13.93 -61.29
N VAL A 45 -60.75 13.53 -61.49
CA VAL A 45 -61.93 14.31 -61.07
C VAL A 45 -62.06 14.50 -59.56
N ALA A 46 -61.38 13.67 -58.77
CA ALA A 46 -61.29 13.75 -57.31
C ALA A 46 -59.97 14.38 -56.83
N GLY A 47 -59.18 14.97 -57.75
CA GLY A 47 -57.89 15.59 -57.45
C GLY A 47 -56.77 14.59 -57.16
N GLN A 48 -56.96 13.30 -57.39
CA GLN A 48 -55.98 12.27 -57.08
C GLN A 48 -54.88 12.23 -58.14
N TYR A 49 -53.65 11.98 -57.69
CA TYR A 49 -52.47 11.73 -58.52
C TYR A 49 -51.69 10.54 -57.96
N ALA A 50 -50.98 9.84 -58.84
CA ALA A 50 -50.01 8.81 -58.48
C ALA A 50 -48.96 8.70 -59.57
N PHE A 51 -47.67 8.75 -59.20
CA PHE A 51 -46.56 8.57 -60.11
C PHE A 51 -45.32 8.04 -59.40
N GLU A 52 -44.47 7.36 -60.16
CA GLU A 52 -43.18 6.86 -59.70
C GLU A 52 -42.09 7.89 -59.99
N ALA A 53 -41.48 8.46 -58.96
CA ALA A 53 -40.40 9.43 -59.09
C ALA A 53 -39.03 8.75 -58.93
N PRO A 54 -38.16 8.75 -59.94
CA PRO A 54 -36.79 8.26 -59.78
C PRO A 54 -35.99 9.10 -58.76
N LYS A 55 -34.85 8.58 -58.31
CA LYS A 55 -33.98 9.33 -57.39
C LYS A 55 -33.41 10.59 -58.03
N GLY A 56 -33.46 11.70 -57.30
CA GLY A 56 -33.01 13.00 -57.78
C GLY A 56 -33.63 14.16 -57.02
N LYS A 57 -33.23 15.38 -57.40
CA LYS A 57 -33.86 16.62 -56.96
C LYS A 57 -34.72 17.20 -58.09
N TYR A 58 -35.89 17.69 -57.75
CA TYR A 58 -36.87 18.18 -58.70
C TYR A 58 -37.53 19.47 -58.24
N THR A 59 -37.81 20.39 -59.15
CA THR A 59 -38.73 21.51 -58.90
C THR A 59 -40.13 21.12 -59.32
N VAL A 60 -41.08 21.30 -58.41
CA VAL A 60 -42.48 20.97 -58.63
C VAL A 60 -43.23 22.24 -59.02
N HIS A 61 -44.01 22.16 -60.10
CA HIS A 61 -44.96 23.21 -60.47
C HIS A 61 -46.36 22.67 -60.66
N ILE A 62 -47.37 23.49 -60.36
CA ILE A 62 -48.77 23.13 -60.51
C ILE A 62 -49.46 24.12 -61.45
N LYS A 63 -50.27 23.60 -62.37
CA LYS A 63 -51.07 24.40 -63.32
C LYS A 63 -52.52 23.91 -63.36
N GLN A 64 -53.46 24.80 -63.08
CA GLN A 64 -54.90 24.54 -63.24
C GLN A 64 -55.32 24.76 -64.70
N LYS A 65 -56.44 24.14 -65.13
CA LYS A 65 -56.94 24.13 -66.54
C LYS A 65 -56.84 25.48 -67.28
N ASN A 66 -57.11 26.60 -66.60
CA ASN A 66 -57.02 27.96 -67.15
C ASN A 66 -56.10 28.90 -66.33
N GLY A 67 -55.22 28.36 -65.48
CA GLY A 67 -54.34 29.12 -64.60
C GLY A 67 -52.87 29.20 -65.08
N PRO A 68 -52.05 30.08 -64.47
CA PRO A 68 -50.60 30.10 -64.70
C PRO A 68 -49.92 28.83 -64.14
N LYS A 69 -48.73 28.48 -64.66
CA LYS A 69 -47.85 27.46 -64.06
C LYS A 69 -47.18 28.11 -62.84
N CYS A 70 -47.46 27.61 -61.64
CA CYS A 70 -46.91 28.14 -60.39
C CYS A 70 -45.89 27.16 -59.79
N CYS A 71 -44.70 27.64 -59.44
CA CYS A 71 -43.74 26.85 -58.67
C CYS A 71 -44.26 26.67 -57.25
N VAL A 72 -44.25 25.44 -56.74
CA VAL A 72 -44.75 25.09 -55.40
C VAL A 72 -43.65 24.60 -54.46
N GLY A 73 -42.42 24.45 -54.96
CA GLY A 73 -41.24 24.10 -54.17
C GLY A 73 -40.39 23.03 -54.83
N ASP A 74 -39.26 22.73 -54.19
CA ASP A 74 -38.36 21.66 -54.61
C ASP A 74 -38.57 20.42 -53.73
N ILE A 75 -38.35 19.24 -54.30
CA ILE A 75 -38.39 17.97 -53.58
C ILE A 75 -37.11 17.18 -53.84
N SER A 76 -36.69 16.38 -52.85
CA SER A 76 -35.57 15.44 -52.96
C SER A 76 -36.06 14.01 -52.76
N VAL A 77 -35.70 13.12 -53.69
CA VAL A 77 -36.01 11.68 -53.62
C VAL A 77 -34.71 10.90 -53.47
N TYR A 78 -34.52 10.29 -52.30
CA TYR A 78 -33.35 9.49 -51.93
C TYR A 78 -33.61 7.98 -52.08
N ASP A 79 -32.56 7.17 -52.05
CA ASP A 79 -32.66 5.70 -52.20
C ASP A 79 -33.49 5.04 -51.06
N ASP A 80 -33.60 5.68 -49.90
CA ASP A 80 -34.36 5.23 -48.73
C ASP A 80 -35.66 6.01 -48.50
N SER A 81 -36.03 6.90 -49.42
CA SER A 81 -37.26 7.68 -49.32
C SER A 81 -38.49 6.76 -49.35
N LYS A 82 -39.40 6.97 -48.39
CA LYS A 82 -40.63 6.18 -48.29
C LYS A 82 -41.72 6.74 -49.21
N PRO A 83 -42.61 5.90 -49.77
CA PRO A 83 -43.80 6.38 -50.49
C PRO A 83 -44.63 7.35 -49.64
N GLY A 84 -45.18 8.39 -50.27
CA GLY A 84 -45.90 9.46 -49.58
C GLY A 84 -46.61 10.41 -50.53
N THR A 85 -47.21 11.46 -49.97
CA THR A 85 -47.87 12.52 -50.76
C THR A 85 -46.85 13.55 -51.23
N LEU A 86 -47.17 14.27 -52.30
CA LEU A 86 -46.34 15.38 -52.81
C LEU A 86 -46.04 16.42 -51.72
N ASN A 87 -46.99 16.68 -50.80
CA ASN A 87 -46.77 17.59 -49.67
C ASN A 87 -45.77 17.02 -48.65
N ASP A 88 -45.74 15.70 -48.42
CA ASP A 88 -44.76 15.07 -47.53
C ASP A 88 -43.33 15.29 -48.07
N PHE A 89 -43.16 15.25 -49.38
CA PHE A 89 -41.88 15.54 -50.04
C PHE A 89 -41.56 17.05 -50.12
N LEU A 90 -42.55 17.93 -50.29
CA LEU A 90 -42.36 19.39 -50.30
C LEU A 90 -42.09 19.98 -48.90
N THR A 91 -42.38 19.23 -47.84
CA THR A 91 -42.13 19.63 -46.44
C THR A 91 -40.99 18.85 -45.78
N ALA A 92 -40.41 17.88 -46.49
CA ALA A 92 -39.25 17.13 -46.02
C ALA A 92 -38.02 18.04 -45.98
N LEU A 93 -37.28 17.97 -44.87
CA LEU A 93 -36.00 18.66 -44.70
C LEU A 93 -34.96 18.03 -45.65
N ASP A 94 -34.18 18.86 -46.33
CA ASP A 94 -33.11 18.42 -47.23
C ASP A 94 -31.71 18.50 -46.57
N GLU A 95 -30.69 17.88 -47.19
CA GLU A 95 -29.31 17.91 -46.67
C GLU A 95 -28.70 19.33 -46.56
N SER A 96 -29.17 20.29 -47.36
CA SER A 96 -28.77 21.70 -47.28
C SER A 96 -29.50 22.48 -46.17
N ASP A 97 -30.59 21.95 -45.63
CA ASP A 97 -31.24 22.46 -44.41
C ASP A 97 -30.47 22.10 -43.12
N LEU A 98 -29.53 21.13 -43.19
CA LEU A 98 -28.61 20.83 -42.10
C LEU A 98 -27.59 21.95 -41.97
N LYS A 99 -27.76 22.78 -40.93
CA LYS A 99 -26.80 23.84 -40.59
C LYS A 99 -25.39 23.24 -40.43
N PRO A 100 -24.34 23.87 -40.99
CA PRO A 100 -22.94 23.40 -40.86
C PRO A 100 -22.50 23.11 -39.41
N ASP A 101 -23.04 23.83 -38.44
CA ASP A 101 -22.76 23.65 -37.01
C ASP A 101 -23.20 22.28 -36.47
N VAL A 102 -24.25 21.67 -37.03
CA VAL A 102 -24.77 20.36 -36.61
C VAL A 102 -23.85 19.24 -37.09
N VAL A 103 -23.40 19.33 -38.36
CA VAL A 103 -22.45 18.39 -38.95
C VAL A 103 -21.12 18.43 -38.18
N LYS A 104 -20.61 19.63 -37.91
CA LYS A 104 -19.38 19.81 -37.13
C LYS A 104 -19.47 19.21 -35.73
N ARG A 105 -20.60 19.38 -35.03
CA ARG A 105 -20.82 18.75 -33.71
C ARG A 105 -20.84 17.23 -33.79
N PHE A 106 -21.38 16.66 -34.87
CA PHE A 106 -21.40 15.22 -35.05
C PHE A 106 -19.99 14.66 -35.30
N GLU A 107 -19.17 15.35 -36.11
CA GLU A 107 -17.76 15.01 -36.31
C GLU A 107 -16.94 15.11 -35.02
N GLU A 108 -17.13 16.16 -34.23
CA GLU A 108 -16.48 16.33 -32.92
C GLU A 108 -16.86 15.18 -31.96
N LEU A 109 -18.12 14.74 -31.98
CA LEU A 109 -18.61 13.66 -31.14
C LEU A 109 -18.05 12.29 -31.58
N ALA A 110 -17.89 12.08 -32.89
CA ALA A 110 -17.23 10.89 -33.43
C ALA A 110 -15.74 10.84 -33.06
N GLN A 111 -15.02 11.97 -33.13
CA GLN A 111 -13.64 12.07 -32.68
C GLN A 111 -13.50 11.81 -31.18
N GLN A 112 -14.40 12.38 -30.35
CA GLN A 112 -14.39 12.15 -28.92
C GLN A 112 -14.65 10.68 -28.57
N ALA A 113 -15.57 10.02 -29.28
CA ALA A 113 -15.84 8.60 -29.11
C ALA A 113 -14.61 7.75 -29.46
N GLN A 114 -13.90 8.08 -30.55
CA GLN A 114 -12.68 7.40 -30.93
C GLN A 114 -11.57 7.57 -29.90
N GLN A 115 -11.32 8.80 -29.43
CA GLN A 115 -10.33 9.05 -28.38
C GLN A 115 -10.66 8.31 -27.07
N SER A 116 -11.95 8.21 -26.74
CA SER A 116 -12.39 7.46 -25.56
C SER A 116 -12.13 5.96 -25.70
N ALA A 117 -12.32 5.40 -26.91
CA ALA A 117 -12.01 4.01 -27.20
C ALA A 117 -10.50 3.73 -27.15
N GLU A 118 -9.68 4.63 -27.68
CA GLU A 118 -8.21 4.53 -27.62
C GLU A 118 -7.71 4.60 -26.18
N ALA A 119 -8.21 5.54 -25.37
CA ALA A 119 -7.87 5.64 -23.95
C ALA A 119 -8.30 4.39 -23.15
N ALA A 120 -9.43 3.78 -23.51
CA ALA A 120 -9.86 2.53 -22.90
C ALA A 120 -8.92 1.36 -23.23
N ALA A 121 -8.45 1.26 -24.48
CA ALA A 121 -7.49 0.25 -24.91
C ALA A 121 -6.12 0.44 -24.23
N GLU A 122 -5.64 1.68 -24.09
CA GLU A 122 -4.41 1.98 -23.35
C GLU A 122 -4.54 1.63 -21.87
N SER A 123 -5.70 1.91 -21.26
CA SER A 123 -5.98 1.55 -19.87
C SER A 123 -5.99 0.03 -19.64
N GLU A 124 -6.55 -0.74 -20.58
CA GLU A 124 -6.50 -2.20 -20.56
C GLU A 124 -5.05 -2.72 -20.60
N GLN A 125 -4.24 -2.18 -21.50
CA GLN A 125 -2.82 -2.57 -21.61
C GLN A 125 -2.01 -2.20 -20.35
N ALA A 126 -2.28 -1.03 -19.76
CA ALA A 126 -1.67 -0.65 -18.49
C ALA A 126 -2.09 -1.59 -17.35
N SER A 127 -3.35 -2.02 -17.33
CA SER A 127 -3.90 -2.98 -16.36
C SER A 127 -3.23 -4.35 -16.48
N ASP A 128 -3.00 -4.85 -17.70
CA ASP A 128 -2.29 -6.12 -17.93
C ASP A 128 -0.81 -6.06 -17.56
N THR A 129 -0.17 -4.90 -17.78
CA THR A 129 1.20 -4.66 -17.34
C THR A 129 1.28 -4.68 -15.82
N ALA A 130 0.41 -3.95 -15.13
CA ALA A 130 0.34 -3.93 -13.67
C ALA A 130 0.04 -5.32 -13.08
N ARG A 131 -0.85 -6.09 -13.72
CA ARG A 131 -1.12 -7.49 -13.35
C ARG A 131 0.13 -8.35 -13.45
N SER A 132 0.89 -8.21 -14.54
CA SER A 132 2.13 -8.97 -14.77
C SER A 132 3.21 -8.62 -13.75
N GLU A 133 3.37 -7.33 -13.42
CA GLU A 133 4.28 -6.86 -12.37
C GLU A 133 3.88 -7.38 -10.99
N ALA A 134 2.58 -7.39 -10.66
CA ALA A 134 2.09 -7.95 -9.40
C ALA A 134 2.37 -9.46 -9.29
N ILE A 135 2.20 -10.21 -10.39
CA ILE A 135 2.55 -11.65 -10.44
C ILE A 135 4.05 -11.85 -10.21
N ASN A 136 4.90 -11.05 -10.85
CA ASN A 136 6.35 -11.12 -10.67
C ASN A 136 6.77 -10.75 -9.25
N ALA A 137 6.18 -9.71 -8.65
CA ALA A 137 6.41 -9.33 -7.26
C ALA A 137 6.02 -10.46 -6.30
N ALA A 138 4.87 -11.10 -6.51
CA ALA A 138 4.44 -12.26 -5.72
C ALA A 138 5.39 -13.46 -5.86
N LYS A 139 5.92 -13.70 -7.07
CA LYS A 139 6.93 -14.75 -7.32
C LYS A 139 8.25 -14.46 -6.59
N ASN A 140 8.73 -13.22 -6.64
CA ASN A 140 9.93 -12.79 -5.91
C ASN A 140 9.74 -12.90 -4.39
N ALA A 141 8.58 -12.50 -3.87
CA ALA A 141 8.25 -12.67 -2.46
C ALA A 141 8.27 -14.15 -2.02
N ARG A 142 7.78 -15.07 -2.87
CA ARG A 142 7.88 -16.53 -2.62
C ARG A 142 9.33 -17.02 -2.61
N LEU A 143 10.16 -16.56 -3.54
CA LEU A 143 11.59 -16.91 -3.58
C LEU A 143 12.33 -16.43 -2.33
N HIS A 144 12.10 -15.20 -1.89
CA HIS A 144 12.69 -14.67 -0.66
C HIS A 144 12.24 -15.44 0.59
N ARG A 145 10.97 -15.83 0.65
CA ARG A 145 10.45 -16.69 1.73
C ARG A 145 11.15 -18.04 1.77
N ASN A 146 11.33 -18.69 0.62
CA ASN A 146 12.01 -19.99 0.54
C ASN A 146 13.49 -19.88 0.92
N ALA A 147 14.17 -18.80 0.50
CA ALA A 147 15.54 -18.52 0.89
C ALA A 147 15.67 -18.28 2.41
N ALA A 148 14.75 -17.51 3.00
CA ALA A 148 14.69 -17.29 4.44
C ALA A 148 14.42 -18.60 5.22
N SER A 149 13.51 -19.45 4.73
CA SER A 149 13.26 -20.77 5.33
C SER A 149 14.49 -21.66 5.28
N SER A 150 15.22 -21.67 4.17
CA SER A 150 16.46 -22.45 4.03
C SER A 150 17.54 -21.95 4.98
N ALA A 151 17.70 -20.63 5.11
CA ALA A 151 18.62 -20.02 6.05
C ALA A 151 18.27 -20.34 7.51
N ALA A 152 16.97 -20.35 7.86
CA ALA A 152 16.51 -20.74 9.19
C ALA A 152 16.88 -22.20 9.51
N THR A 153 16.65 -23.13 8.57
CA THR A 153 17.07 -24.53 8.73
C THR A 153 18.58 -24.68 8.90
N SER A 154 19.39 -23.94 8.14
CA SER A 154 20.85 -23.95 8.31
C SER A 154 21.30 -23.39 9.66
N ALA A 155 20.61 -22.37 10.18
CA ALA A 155 20.87 -21.82 11.51
C ALA A 155 20.53 -22.85 12.60
N GLU A 156 19.41 -23.55 12.48
CA GLU A 156 18.99 -24.60 13.41
C GLU A 156 19.96 -25.79 13.42
N GLN A 157 20.41 -26.25 12.25
CA GLN A 157 21.45 -27.26 12.14
C GLN A 157 22.75 -26.83 12.82
N SER A 158 23.15 -25.57 12.63
CA SER A 158 24.34 -25.01 13.28
C SER A 158 24.21 -24.95 14.80
N ALA A 159 23.03 -24.58 15.31
CA ALA A 159 22.73 -24.59 16.74
C ALA A 159 22.80 -26.02 17.32
N ASN A 160 22.24 -27.02 16.63
CA ASN A 160 22.31 -28.42 17.05
C ASN A 160 23.75 -28.95 17.08
N VAL A 161 24.58 -28.57 16.10
CA VAL A 161 26.02 -28.89 16.12
C VAL A 161 26.73 -28.24 17.31
N ALA A 162 26.41 -26.98 17.63
CA ALA A 162 26.97 -26.29 18.79
C ALA A 162 26.58 -26.98 20.11
N LEU A 163 25.31 -27.36 20.26
CA LEU A 163 24.80 -28.10 21.43
C LEU A 163 25.49 -29.47 21.57
N GLY A 164 25.71 -30.18 20.46
CA GLY A 164 26.48 -31.42 20.44
C GLY A 164 27.94 -31.22 20.89
N ARG A 165 28.58 -30.12 20.49
CA ARG A 165 29.94 -29.76 20.95
C ARG A 165 29.97 -29.43 22.44
N GLU A 166 28.96 -28.75 22.96
CA GLU A 166 28.83 -28.47 24.39
C GLU A 166 28.69 -29.74 25.22
N ASN A 167 27.84 -30.67 24.77
CA ASN A 167 27.69 -31.98 25.41
C ASN A 167 29.00 -32.77 25.43
N ASN A 168 29.74 -32.79 24.31
CA ASN A 168 31.06 -33.42 24.25
C ASN A 168 32.06 -32.75 25.20
N ALA A 169 32.06 -31.43 25.28
CA ALA A 169 32.93 -30.69 26.20
C ALA A 169 32.61 -31.02 27.68
N ALA A 170 31.33 -31.12 28.03
CA ALA A 170 30.89 -31.54 29.35
C ALA A 170 31.34 -32.97 29.67
N GLU A 171 31.27 -33.88 28.70
CA GLU A 171 31.73 -35.26 28.86
C GLU A 171 33.24 -35.34 29.07
N TYR A 172 34.03 -34.59 28.29
CA TYR A 172 35.48 -34.49 28.49
C TYR A 172 35.82 -33.92 29.88
N ALA A 173 35.07 -32.94 30.38
CA ALA A 173 35.26 -32.43 31.73
C ALA A 173 34.98 -33.48 32.81
N ARG A 174 33.95 -34.33 32.63
CA ARG A 174 33.68 -35.46 33.55
C ARG A 174 34.81 -36.47 33.53
N GLN A 175 35.31 -36.85 32.35
CA GLN A 175 36.43 -37.78 32.21
C GLN A 175 37.70 -37.24 32.87
N ALA A 176 38.00 -35.95 32.67
CA ALA A 176 39.13 -35.30 33.32
C ALA A 176 39.03 -35.34 34.85
N LYS A 177 37.82 -35.11 35.40
CA LYS A 177 37.58 -35.19 36.85
C LYS A 177 37.74 -36.61 37.38
N ALA A 178 37.19 -37.61 36.69
CA ALA A 178 37.39 -39.01 37.05
C ALA A 178 38.88 -39.40 37.06
N SER A 179 39.66 -38.92 36.08
CA SER A 179 41.11 -39.14 36.05
C SER A 179 41.84 -38.44 37.21
N GLN A 180 41.38 -37.24 37.60
CA GLN A 180 41.92 -36.53 38.76
C GLN A 180 41.65 -37.30 40.06
N ASP A 181 40.42 -37.78 40.26
CA ASP A 181 40.02 -38.54 41.45
C ASP A 181 40.81 -39.85 41.54
N ALA A 182 41.00 -40.57 40.42
CA ALA A 182 41.84 -41.76 40.36
C ALA A 182 43.31 -41.45 40.73
N SER A 183 43.87 -40.35 40.23
CA SER A 183 45.22 -39.94 40.59
C SER A 183 45.35 -39.57 42.08
N ALA A 184 44.32 -38.99 42.69
CA ALA A 184 44.29 -38.70 44.12
C ALA A 184 44.24 -39.99 44.95
N GLY A 185 43.45 -40.98 44.52
CA GLY A 185 43.41 -42.31 45.11
C GLY A 185 44.78 -43.00 45.10
N ASN A 186 45.42 -43.04 43.93
CA ASN A 186 46.77 -43.63 43.77
C ASN A 186 47.81 -42.94 44.68
N ALA A 187 47.73 -41.62 44.85
CA ALA A 187 48.64 -40.89 45.74
C ALA A 187 48.43 -41.27 47.22
N GLN A 188 47.17 -41.51 47.63
CA GLN A 188 46.84 -41.94 48.98
C GLN A 188 47.30 -43.37 49.25
N GLU A 189 47.10 -44.29 48.30
CA GLU A 189 47.62 -45.66 48.38
C GLU A 189 49.15 -45.69 48.48
N ALA A 190 49.83 -44.89 47.64
CA ALA A 190 51.29 -44.78 47.72
C ALA A 190 51.77 -44.23 49.08
N LYS A 191 51.01 -43.33 49.70
CA LYS A 191 51.30 -42.84 51.05
C LYS A 191 51.09 -43.94 52.10
N GLN A 192 49.99 -44.70 52.02
CA GLN A 192 49.75 -45.84 52.90
C GLN A 192 50.87 -46.88 52.80
N HIS A 193 51.28 -47.26 51.60
CA HIS A 193 52.39 -48.20 51.41
C HIS A 193 53.72 -47.66 51.95
N ARG A 194 53.99 -46.35 51.82
CA ARG A 194 55.17 -45.74 52.44
C ARG A 194 55.10 -45.82 53.97
N ASP A 195 53.96 -45.48 54.56
CA ASP A 195 53.76 -45.48 56.01
C ASP A 195 53.83 -46.91 56.57
N GLU A 196 53.29 -47.89 55.84
CA GLU A 196 53.36 -49.32 56.17
C GLU A 196 54.79 -49.85 56.07
N ALA A 197 55.53 -49.52 54.99
CA ALA A 197 56.94 -49.86 54.87
C ALA A 197 57.78 -49.21 55.98
N GLN A 198 57.50 -47.97 56.35
CA GLN A 198 58.16 -47.28 57.45
C GLN A 198 57.87 -47.96 58.80
N ARG A 199 56.62 -48.38 59.03
CA ARG A 199 56.23 -49.14 60.22
C ARG A 199 56.94 -50.50 60.28
N ILE A 200 57.05 -51.23 59.17
CA ILE A 200 57.82 -52.47 59.10
C ILE A 200 59.30 -52.23 59.43
N VAL A 201 59.89 -51.15 58.90
CA VAL A 201 61.28 -50.78 59.20
C VAL A 201 61.46 -50.41 60.68
N ASP A 202 60.51 -49.68 61.27
CA ASP A 202 60.60 -49.28 62.68
C ASP A 202 60.33 -50.47 63.64
N ASP A 203 59.43 -51.40 63.28
CA ASP A 203 59.25 -52.69 63.98
C ASP A 203 60.51 -53.58 63.88
N LEU A 204 61.30 -53.44 62.81
CA LEU A 204 62.56 -54.17 62.60
C LEU A 204 63.80 -53.48 63.21
N LYS A 205 63.69 -52.23 63.69
CA LYS A 205 64.83 -51.50 64.27
C LYS A 205 65.13 -51.97 65.69
N GLY A 206 66.14 -52.83 65.82
CA GLY A 206 67.06 -52.80 66.96
C GLY A 206 67.48 -54.14 67.55
N SER A 207 66.83 -55.24 67.22
CA SER A 207 67.12 -56.55 67.80
C SER A 207 67.20 -57.66 66.75
N ASN A 208 68.10 -58.62 66.99
CA ASN A 208 68.18 -59.85 66.19
C ASN A 208 66.88 -60.64 66.34
N ALA A 209 66.47 -61.35 65.29
CA ALA A 209 65.35 -62.28 65.38
C ALA A 209 65.67 -63.41 66.37
N SER A 210 64.67 -63.87 67.13
CA SER A 210 64.75 -65.06 67.96
C SER A 210 63.65 -66.06 67.56
N THR A 211 63.60 -67.21 68.22
CA THR A 211 62.52 -68.20 68.01
C THR A 211 61.16 -67.74 68.55
N THR A 212 61.12 -66.66 69.34
CA THR A 212 59.91 -66.11 69.96
C THR A 212 59.61 -64.66 69.58
N GLU A 213 60.57 -63.93 69.00
CA GLU A 213 60.43 -62.52 68.62
C GLU A 213 60.95 -62.27 67.20
N LYS A 214 60.22 -61.46 66.42
CA LYS A 214 60.59 -61.09 65.06
C LYS A 214 61.71 -60.03 65.09
N GLY A 215 62.71 -60.15 64.22
CA GLY A 215 63.83 -59.21 64.12
C GLY A 215 64.66 -59.41 62.85
N LEU A 216 65.86 -58.83 62.78
CA LEU A 216 66.79 -59.04 61.66
C LEU A 216 67.57 -60.35 61.87
N VAL A 217 67.53 -61.27 60.90
CA VAL A 217 68.30 -62.52 60.93
C VAL A 217 69.66 -62.28 60.28
N GLN A 218 70.74 -62.46 61.04
CA GLN A 218 72.08 -62.50 60.48
C GLN A 218 72.37 -63.91 59.96
N LEU A 219 72.93 -63.99 58.75
CA LEU A 219 73.14 -65.25 58.06
C LEU A 219 74.61 -65.70 58.19
N CYS A 220 74.82 -66.96 58.58
CA CYS A 220 76.13 -67.61 58.63
C CYS A 220 76.19 -68.75 57.60
N SER A 221 77.31 -68.89 56.89
CA SER A 221 77.48 -69.95 55.88
C SER A 221 78.39 -71.09 56.29
N ASP A 222 78.83 -71.09 57.54
CA ASP A 222 79.66 -72.16 58.08
C ASP A 222 78.76 -73.38 58.33
N THR A 223 79.22 -74.57 57.93
CA THR A 223 78.44 -75.82 58.01
C THR A 223 78.46 -76.47 59.40
N ASP A 224 79.26 -75.91 60.30
CA ASP A 224 79.51 -76.36 61.67
C ASP A 224 79.35 -75.24 62.70
N ASN A 225 78.74 -74.11 62.31
CA ASN A 225 78.47 -73.00 63.23
C ASN A 225 77.59 -73.47 64.40
N ASP A 226 78.07 -73.25 65.62
CA ASP A 226 77.37 -73.57 66.87
C ASP A 226 76.60 -72.36 67.44
N SER A 227 76.68 -71.20 66.78
CA SER A 227 75.92 -70.02 67.19
C SER A 227 74.41 -70.25 67.01
N GLU A 228 73.67 -70.10 68.11
CA GLU A 228 72.20 -70.12 68.12
C GLU A 228 71.58 -68.77 67.68
N GLU A 229 72.41 -67.74 67.42
CA GLU A 229 71.96 -66.39 67.07
C GLU A 229 72.02 -66.10 65.55
N LEU A 230 72.65 -66.97 64.76
CA LEU A 230 72.81 -66.82 63.31
C LEU A 230 72.08 -67.94 62.56
N ALA A 231 71.32 -67.60 61.52
CA ALA A 231 70.68 -68.62 60.68
C ALA A 231 71.63 -69.14 59.60
N ALA A 232 71.62 -70.44 59.35
CA ALA A 232 72.40 -71.07 58.29
C ALA A 232 71.95 -70.56 56.89
N THR A 233 72.90 -70.19 56.03
CA THR A 233 72.60 -69.78 54.65
C THR A 233 72.21 -70.98 53.79
N PRO A 234 71.53 -70.73 52.65
CA PRO A 234 71.36 -71.74 51.61
C PRO A 234 72.68 -72.38 51.15
N MET A 235 73.83 -71.72 51.32
CA MET A 235 75.14 -72.31 51.02
C MET A 235 75.50 -73.39 52.06
N ALA A 236 75.39 -73.08 53.36
CA ALA A 236 75.59 -74.07 54.42
C ALA A 236 74.59 -75.24 54.30
N VAL A 237 73.31 -74.93 54.07
CA VAL A 237 72.25 -75.94 53.87
C VAL A 237 72.50 -76.74 52.60
N LYS A 238 72.94 -76.12 51.50
CA LYS A 238 73.26 -76.84 50.25
C LYS A 238 74.44 -77.77 50.44
N THR A 239 75.49 -77.38 51.16
CA THR A 239 76.61 -78.27 51.46
C THR A 239 76.14 -79.51 52.24
N VAL A 240 75.29 -79.32 53.26
CA VAL A 240 74.61 -80.41 53.99
C VAL A 240 73.66 -81.22 53.08
N MET A 241 72.96 -80.57 52.15
CA MET A 241 71.99 -81.21 51.27
C MET A 241 72.66 -81.97 50.11
N ASP A 242 73.81 -81.52 49.62
CA ASP A 242 74.62 -82.22 48.64
C ASP A 242 75.25 -83.49 49.28
N GLU A 243 75.59 -83.46 50.58
CA GLU A 243 75.86 -84.69 51.35
C GLU A 243 74.60 -85.60 51.44
N THR A 244 73.41 -85.03 51.63
CA THR A 244 72.14 -85.77 51.73
C THR A 244 71.69 -86.39 50.38
N LYS A 245 72.01 -85.77 49.24
CA LYS A 245 71.68 -86.24 47.87
C LYS A 245 72.42 -87.50 47.42
N THR A 246 73.39 -87.98 48.20
CA THR A 246 73.97 -89.32 48.01
C THR A 246 73.05 -90.45 48.51
N LYS A 247 71.83 -90.13 48.97
CA LYS A 247 70.77 -91.05 49.44
C LYS A 247 69.55 -91.03 48.49
N ALA A 248 68.79 -92.12 48.37
CA ALA A 248 67.59 -92.20 47.51
C ALA A 248 66.32 -91.58 48.16
N PRO A 249 65.43 -90.89 47.41
CA PRO A 249 64.19 -90.31 47.95
C PRO A 249 63.12 -91.36 48.29
N LEU A 250 62.45 -91.15 49.42
CA LEU A 250 61.31 -91.95 49.90
C LEU A 250 60.00 -91.63 49.13
N ASP A 251 59.92 -90.45 48.50
CA ASP A 251 58.77 -89.95 47.73
C ASP A 251 59.10 -89.74 46.24
N SER A 252 58.25 -90.28 45.36
CA SER A 252 58.21 -90.04 43.91
C SER A 252 59.52 -90.27 43.12
N PRO A 253 60.00 -91.52 43.03
CA PRO A 253 61.08 -91.87 42.12
C PRO A 253 60.62 -91.78 40.66
N ALA A 254 61.52 -91.43 39.74
CA ALA A 254 61.20 -91.35 38.31
C ALA A 254 60.89 -92.74 37.71
N PHE A 255 59.72 -92.87 37.06
CA PHE A 255 59.23 -94.10 36.41
C PHE A 255 59.32 -93.99 34.87
N THR A 256 59.70 -95.06 34.15
CA THR A 256 59.76 -95.11 32.67
C THR A 256 58.77 -96.15 32.12
N GLY A 257 58.05 -95.89 31.01
CA GLY A 257 57.04 -96.81 30.39
C GLY A 257 55.64 -96.21 30.19
N THR A 258 54.57 -97.01 30.34
CA THR A 258 53.14 -96.61 30.22
C THR A 258 52.41 -96.74 31.58
N PRO A 259 52.48 -95.74 32.48
CA PRO A 259 51.87 -95.83 33.81
C PRO A 259 50.34 -95.66 33.77
N THR A 260 49.59 -96.43 34.56
CA THR A 260 48.12 -96.36 34.68
C THR A 260 47.71 -95.66 35.99
N THR A 261 46.75 -94.72 35.96
CA THR A 261 46.27 -93.96 37.13
C THR A 261 44.73 -94.04 37.32
N PRO A 262 44.20 -93.93 38.55
CA PRO A 262 42.76 -93.86 38.81
C PRO A 262 42.10 -92.57 38.29
N THR A 263 40.82 -92.61 37.92
CA THR A 263 40.04 -91.42 37.48
C THR A 263 39.70 -90.51 38.66
N PRO A 264 40.05 -89.21 38.60
CA PRO A 264 39.70 -88.28 39.66
C PRO A 264 38.18 -88.09 39.82
N PRO A 265 37.71 -87.76 41.04
CA PRO A 265 36.33 -87.35 41.30
C PRO A 265 36.01 -85.98 40.66
N ASP A 266 34.72 -85.69 40.42
CA ASP A 266 34.21 -84.57 39.59
C ASP A 266 34.63 -83.16 40.07
N ASP A 267 34.96 -83.03 41.35
CA ASP A 267 35.32 -81.80 42.07
C ASP A 267 36.83 -81.73 42.41
N ALA A 268 37.65 -82.58 41.79
CA ALA A 268 39.10 -82.60 42.03
C ALA A 268 39.75 -81.26 41.69
N THR A 269 40.40 -80.64 42.67
CA THR A 269 41.15 -79.37 42.56
C THR A 269 42.64 -79.52 42.88
N GLY A 270 43.11 -80.75 43.12
CA GLY A 270 44.48 -81.04 43.52
C GLY A 270 45.43 -81.25 42.35
N LEU A 271 46.63 -81.75 42.65
CA LEU A 271 47.68 -82.08 41.67
C LEU A 271 47.52 -83.52 41.11
N GLU A 272 46.34 -84.12 41.20
CA GLU A 272 46.11 -85.48 40.70
C GLU A 272 46.29 -85.57 39.18
N MET A 273 46.72 -86.74 38.69
CA MET A 273 46.99 -86.94 37.26
C MET A 273 45.67 -87.13 36.49
N ALA A 274 45.23 -86.09 35.77
CA ALA A 274 43.97 -86.09 35.02
C ALA A 274 43.96 -87.11 33.87
N ASN A 275 42.82 -87.80 33.68
CA ASN A 275 42.67 -88.81 32.63
C ASN A 275 41.50 -88.52 31.66
N ALA A 276 41.47 -89.26 30.55
CA ALA A 276 40.55 -88.99 29.44
C ALA A 276 39.05 -89.19 29.77
N ALA A 277 38.70 -89.87 30.87
CA ALA A 277 37.31 -90.03 31.30
C ALA A 277 36.80 -88.79 32.04
N PHE A 278 37.64 -88.18 32.88
CA PHE A 278 37.34 -86.98 33.65
C PHE A 278 37.02 -85.77 32.75
N VAL A 279 37.83 -85.54 31.70
CA VAL A 279 37.68 -84.39 30.78
C VAL A 279 36.38 -84.45 29.96
N ARG A 280 35.94 -85.64 29.53
CA ARG A 280 34.69 -85.80 28.75
C ARG A 280 33.44 -85.48 29.55
N LYS A 281 33.48 -85.64 30.87
CA LYS A 281 32.33 -85.43 31.77
C LYS A 281 32.09 -83.95 32.07
N LEU A 282 33.15 -83.17 32.27
CA LEU A 282 33.06 -81.71 32.49
C LEU A 282 32.51 -80.96 31.25
N LEU A 283 32.80 -81.45 30.05
CA LEU A 283 32.31 -80.86 28.80
C LEU A 283 30.78 -81.01 28.64
N ALA A 284 30.18 -82.08 29.16
CA ALA A 284 28.73 -82.30 29.13
C ALA A 284 27.96 -81.37 30.10
N ALA A 285 28.59 -80.96 31.21
CA ALA A 285 28.01 -80.01 32.16
C ALA A 285 27.90 -78.59 31.58
N LEU A 286 28.80 -78.20 30.67
CA LEU A 286 28.78 -76.91 29.99
C LEU A 286 27.60 -76.74 29.02
N VAL A 287 27.10 -77.84 28.44
CA VAL A 287 25.99 -77.84 27.46
C VAL A 287 24.60 -77.75 28.13
N GLY A 288 24.50 -78.04 29.43
CA GLY A 288 23.25 -77.98 30.21
C GLY A 288 22.77 -76.56 30.57
N SER A 289 23.57 -75.52 30.34
CA SER A 289 23.31 -74.14 30.80
C SER A 289 22.44 -73.28 29.87
N SER A 290 21.81 -73.85 28.84
CA SER A 290 20.96 -73.11 27.87
C SER A 290 19.47 -72.84 28.19
N PRO A 291 18.93 -72.95 29.43
CA PRO A 291 17.58 -72.45 29.72
C PRO A 291 17.43 -70.93 29.60
N GLU A 292 18.41 -70.15 30.05
CA GLU A 292 18.33 -68.68 30.15
C GLU A 292 18.33 -67.98 28.77
N ALA A 293 18.97 -68.58 27.77
CA ALA A 293 18.95 -68.08 26.38
C ALA A 293 17.58 -68.27 25.69
N LEU A 294 16.78 -69.26 26.13
CA LEU A 294 15.42 -69.47 25.64
C LEU A 294 14.41 -68.59 26.39
N ASP A 295 14.65 -68.32 27.67
CA ASP A 295 13.84 -67.41 28.47
C ASP A 295 13.95 -65.96 27.94
N THR A 296 15.16 -65.51 27.59
CA THR A 296 15.38 -64.20 26.95
C THR A 296 14.69 -64.05 25.59
N LEU A 297 14.62 -65.11 24.77
CA LEU A 297 13.85 -65.11 23.52
C LEU A 297 12.34 -65.02 23.76
N ASN A 298 11.84 -65.67 24.83
CA ASN A 298 10.44 -65.60 25.23
C ASN A 298 10.08 -64.23 25.84
N GLU A 299 10.97 -63.65 26.65
CA GLU A 299 10.85 -62.30 27.20
C GLU A 299 10.83 -61.25 26.09
N LEU A 300 11.67 -61.38 25.06
CA LEU A 300 11.65 -60.51 23.87
C LEU A 300 10.34 -60.64 23.08
N ALA A 301 9.81 -61.86 22.91
CA ALA A 301 8.54 -62.08 22.24
C ALA A 301 7.35 -61.50 23.01
N ALA A 302 7.36 -61.60 24.34
CA ALA A 302 6.35 -61.01 25.22
C ALA A 302 6.44 -59.48 25.26
N ALA A 303 7.65 -58.90 25.30
CA ALA A 303 7.87 -57.45 25.28
C ALA A 303 7.38 -56.77 23.99
N LEU A 304 7.36 -57.50 22.87
CA LEU A 304 6.81 -57.05 21.59
C LEU A 304 5.31 -57.40 21.42
N GLY A 305 4.64 -57.87 22.49
CA GLY A 305 3.21 -58.14 22.52
C GLY A 305 2.76 -59.34 21.71
N HIS A 306 3.67 -60.28 21.40
CA HIS A 306 3.41 -61.43 20.52
C HIS A 306 2.79 -61.06 19.16
N ASP A 307 3.04 -59.85 18.63
CA ASP A 307 2.46 -59.40 17.37
C ASP A 307 3.27 -59.90 16.16
N PRO A 308 2.78 -60.86 15.34
CA PRO A 308 3.49 -61.36 14.16
C PRO A 308 3.62 -60.29 13.07
N ASN A 309 2.80 -59.24 13.13
CA ASN A 309 2.75 -58.13 12.18
C ASN A 309 3.17 -56.82 12.85
N PHE A 310 3.99 -56.87 13.91
CA PHE A 310 4.40 -55.70 14.71
C PHE A 310 4.76 -54.48 13.85
N ALA A 311 5.57 -54.67 12.80
CA ALA A 311 5.95 -53.61 11.88
C ALA A 311 4.74 -52.95 11.18
N THR A 312 3.75 -53.73 10.75
CA THR A 312 2.51 -53.24 10.14
C THR A 312 1.62 -52.52 11.15
N THR A 313 1.49 -53.08 12.36
CA THR A 313 0.71 -52.47 13.46
C THR A 313 1.30 -51.13 13.87
N VAL A 314 2.62 -51.05 14.08
CA VAL A 314 3.32 -49.79 14.39
C VAL A 314 3.21 -48.80 13.24
N THR A 315 3.32 -49.25 11.99
CA THR A 315 3.20 -48.37 10.81
C THR A 315 1.78 -47.83 10.64
N LYS A 316 0.73 -48.62 10.91
CA LYS A 316 -0.67 -48.15 10.94
C LYS A 316 -0.90 -47.15 12.07
N ALA A 317 -0.35 -47.41 13.25
CA ALA A 317 -0.43 -46.50 14.38
C ALA A 317 0.28 -45.16 14.08
N LEU A 318 1.44 -45.19 13.41
CA LEU A 318 2.15 -43.99 12.95
C LEU A 318 1.42 -43.27 11.81
N ALA A 319 0.84 -44.00 10.86
CA ALA A 319 0.11 -43.42 9.73
C ALA A 319 -1.17 -42.67 10.14
N GLY A 320 -1.77 -43.06 11.28
CA GLY A 320 -2.89 -42.33 11.89
C GLY A 320 -2.46 -41.12 12.72
N LYS A 321 -1.15 -40.92 12.99
CA LYS A 321 -0.66 -39.71 13.65
C LYS A 321 -0.56 -38.58 12.64
N GLN A 322 -1.03 -37.41 13.05
CA GLN A 322 -0.79 -36.18 12.30
C GLN A 322 0.72 -35.94 12.21
N PRO A 323 1.27 -35.61 11.03
CA PRO A 323 2.67 -35.20 10.90
C PRO A 323 2.99 -34.08 11.88
N LEU A 324 4.15 -34.14 12.52
CA LEU A 324 4.58 -33.09 13.43
C LEU A 324 4.66 -31.78 12.64
N ASN A 325 3.75 -30.87 12.96
CA ASN A 325 3.61 -29.57 12.33
C ASN A 325 3.30 -28.57 13.43
N ASP A 326 4.16 -27.57 13.56
CA ASP A 326 4.09 -26.62 14.67
C ASP A 326 2.79 -25.82 14.66
N VAL A 327 2.24 -25.52 13.47
CA VAL A 327 0.98 -24.80 13.31
C VAL A 327 -0.21 -25.67 13.76
N LEU A 328 -0.27 -26.93 13.31
CA LEU A 328 -1.37 -27.84 13.70
C LEU A 328 -1.30 -28.21 15.19
N THR A 329 -0.09 -28.33 15.73
CA THR A 329 0.14 -28.52 17.17
C THR A 329 -0.36 -27.30 17.95
N ALA A 330 -0.02 -26.09 17.51
CA ALA A 330 -0.50 -24.86 18.11
C ALA A 330 -2.04 -24.71 18.02
N VAL A 331 -2.65 -25.05 16.88
CA VAL A 331 -4.12 -25.06 16.72
C VAL A 331 -4.78 -26.05 17.67
N SER A 332 -4.21 -27.25 17.84
CA SER A 332 -4.77 -28.30 18.71
C SER A 332 -4.72 -27.97 20.20
N GLN A 333 -3.87 -27.01 20.60
CA GLN A 333 -3.76 -26.53 21.98
C GLN A 333 -4.76 -25.43 22.32
N ILE A 334 -5.49 -24.89 21.33
CA ILE A 334 -6.51 -23.88 21.56
C ILE A 334 -7.78 -24.58 22.04
N THR A 335 -8.23 -24.23 23.24
CA THR A 335 -9.57 -24.59 23.71
C THR A 335 -10.59 -23.68 23.04
N PRO A 336 -11.51 -24.20 22.20
CA PRO A 336 -12.51 -23.36 21.56
C PRO A 336 -13.44 -22.73 22.60
N GLU A 337 -13.66 -21.43 22.49
CA GLU A 337 -14.59 -20.67 23.33
C GLU A 337 -15.73 -20.10 22.47
N GLU A 338 -16.92 -19.95 23.04
CA GLU A 338 -18.05 -19.37 22.33
C GLU A 338 -17.75 -17.94 21.87
N ASN A 339 -18.17 -17.60 20.65
CA ASN A 339 -18.04 -16.25 20.08
C ASN A 339 -16.59 -15.77 19.91
N THR A 340 -15.64 -16.68 19.70
CA THR A 340 -14.23 -16.35 19.46
C THR A 340 -13.77 -16.66 18.04
N LEU A 341 -12.79 -15.88 17.55
CA LEU A 341 -12.13 -16.09 16.26
C LEU A 341 -10.62 -16.32 16.47
N PRO A 342 -10.03 -17.39 15.90
CA PRO A 342 -8.59 -17.60 15.94
C PRO A 342 -7.84 -16.54 15.13
N TYR A 343 -6.75 -15.99 15.68
CA TYR A 343 -5.87 -15.06 14.98
C TYR A 343 -4.40 -15.26 15.41
N PHE A 344 -3.46 -14.75 14.61
CA PHE A 344 -2.03 -14.78 14.95
C PHE A 344 -1.62 -13.51 15.70
N SER A 345 -0.95 -13.65 16.84
CA SER A 345 -0.33 -12.53 17.56
C SER A 345 0.91 -12.02 16.81
N ALA A 346 1.44 -10.86 17.23
CA ALA A 346 2.68 -10.31 16.70
C ALA A 346 3.89 -11.26 16.89
N GLU A 347 3.82 -12.15 17.88
CA GLU A 347 4.81 -13.20 18.15
C GLU A 347 4.52 -14.50 17.38
N GLY A 348 3.55 -14.51 16.47
CA GLY A 348 3.20 -15.66 15.63
C GLY A 348 2.44 -16.78 16.36
N ARG A 349 1.89 -16.52 17.55
CA ARG A 349 1.09 -17.49 18.32
C ARG A 349 -0.38 -17.40 17.91
N ILE A 350 -1.08 -18.53 17.87
CA ILE A 350 -2.52 -18.54 17.60
C ILE A 350 -3.26 -18.28 18.93
N LEU A 351 -4.07 -17.24 18.95
CA LEU A 351 -4.88 -16.80 20.09
C LEU A 351 -6.35 -16.67 19.67
N LEU A 352 -7.24 -16.56 20.65
CA LEU A 352 -8.67 -16.32 20.44
C LEU A 352 -9.00 -14.85 20.69
N ALA A 353 -9.67 -14.22 19.72
CA ALA A 353 -10.23 -12.88 19.88
C ALA A 353 -11.74 -12.98 20.12
N GLN A 354 -12.24 -12.32 21.16
CA GLN A 354 -13.67 -12.21 21.40
C GLN A 354 -14.32 -11.37 20.29
N LEU A 355 -15.34 -11.93 19.64
CA LEU A 355 -16.15 -11.18 18.69
C LEU A 355 -17.32 -10.49 19.40
N SER A 356 -17.50 -9.21 19.12
CA SER A 356 -18.71 -8.50 19.50
C SER A 356 -19.94 -9.09 18.77
N GLU A 357 -21.13 -8.84 19.30
CA GLU A 357 -22.37 -9.21 18.63
C GLU A 357 -22.44 -8.65 17.20
N LYS A 358 -22.05 -7.39 17.03
CA LYS A 358 -22.03 -6.72 15.73
C LYS A 358 -21.03 -7.33 14.75
N ALA A 359 -19.85 -7.77 15.21
CA ALA A 359 -18.87 -8.44 14.37
C ALA A 359 -19.34 -9.84 13.94
N ARG A 360 -20.01 -10.58 14.84
CA ARG A 360 -20.62 -11.88 14.50
C ARG A 360 -21.76 -11.72 13.51
N ALA A 361 -22.62 -10.73 13.72
CA ALA A 361 -23.70 -10.40 12.81
C ALA A 361 -23.12 -10.10 11.42
N LEU A 362 -22.09 -9.24 11.32
CA LEU A 362 -21.47 -8.90 10.03
C LEU A 362 -20.83 -10.10 9.31
N LEU A 363 -20.14 -10.98 10.04
CA LEU A 363 -19.50 -12.19 9.49
C LEU A 363 -20.50 -13.26 9.03
N ALA A 364 -21.73 -13.23 9.54
CA ALA A 364 -22.78 -14.17 9.17
C ALA A 364 -23.53 -13.79 7.88
N LEU A 365 -23.26 -12.62 7.31
CA LEU A 365 -23.94 -12.09 6.14
C LEU A 365 -23.20 -12.49 4.86
N ASP A 366 -23.96 -12.83 3.82
CA ASP A 366 -23.47 -13.31 2.52
C ASP A 366 -23.63 -12.29 1.38
N THR A 367 -24.26 -11.13 1.66
CA THR A 367 -24.52 -10.08 0.67
C THR A 367 -23.97 -8.71 1.11
N PRO A 368 -23.40 -7.92 0.19
CA PRO A 368 -23.00 -6.54 0.46
C PRO A 368 -24.15 -5.68 0.99
N GLU A 369 -25.38 -5.94 0.55
CA GLU A 369 -26.59 -5.23 0.96
C GLU A 369 -26.85 -5.43 2.46
N ALA A 370 -26.85 -6.67 2.93
CA ALA A 370 -27.06 -6.98 4.34
C ALA A 370 -25.90 -6.43 5.20
N MET A 371 -24.66 -6.52 4.73
CA MET A 371 -23.50 -5.94 5.43
C MET A 371 -23.62 -4.43 5.61
N ARG A 372 -24.10 -3.70 4.60
CA ARG A 372 -24.35 -2.25 4.70
C ARG A 372 -25.45 -1.94 5.72
N THR A 373 -26.50 -2.75 5.79
CA THR A 373 -27.56 -2.61 6.80
C THR A 373 -27.03 -2.82 8.21
N GLU A 374 -26.22 -3.85 8.43
CA GLU A 374 -25.61 -4.14 9.74
C GLU A 374 -24.64 -3.03 10.20
N LEU A 375 -23.91 -2.43 9.26
CA LEU A 375 -23.05 -1.28 9.51
C LEU A 375 -23.81 0.05 9.65
N GLU A 376 -25.14 0.04 9.56
CA GLU A 376 -26.00 1.23 9.60
C GLU A 376 -25.63 2.29 8.54
N LEU A 377 -25.06 1.83 7.42
CA LEU A 377 -24.68 2.69 6.32
C LEU A 377 -25.94 3.17 5.60
N LYS A 378 -26.18 4.48 5.64
CA LYS A 378 -27.32 5.13 4.98
C LYS A 378 -27.15 5.18 3.47
N ALA A 379 -28.16 5.68 2.76
CA ALA A 379 -28.23 5.75 1.29
C ALA A 379 -26.98 6.32 0.59
N ALA A 380 -26.17 7.15 1.26
CA ALA A 380 -24.90 7.63 0.72
C ALA A 380 -23.91 6.51 0.33
N ALA A 381 -23.96 5.35 0.99
CA ALA A 381 -23.09 4.21 0.68
C ALA A 381 -23.50 3.43 -0.59
N THR A 382 -24.62 3.80 -1.20
CA THR A 382 -25.11 3.24 -2.47
C THR A 382 -25.20 4.29 -3.59
N MET A 383 -24.75 5.52 -3.32
CA MET A 383 -24.77 6.61 -4.30
C MET A 383 -23.44 6.68 -5.03
N GLU A 384 -23.50 6.82 -6.35
CA GLU A 384 -22.31 7.08 -7.16
C GLU A 384 -21.71 8.44 -6.74
N PRO A 385 -20.39 8.52 -6.48
CA PRO A 385 -19.71 9.79 -6.32
C PRO A 385 -19.90 10.66 -7.57
N GLN A 386 -19.97 11.97 -7.36
CA GLN A 386 -19.83 12.94 -8.44
C GLN A 386 -18.58 12.60 -9.27
N SER A 387 -18.71 12.59 -10.60
CA SER A 387 -17.58 12.30 -11.49
C SER A 387 -16.48 13.36 -11.38
N ASP A 388 -16.86 14.58 -11.00
CA ASP A 388 -15.95 15.67 -10.65
C ASP A 388 -16.70 16.73 -9.82
N ILE A 389 -15.97 17.74 -9.31
CA ILE A 389 -16.53 18.81 -8.45
C ILE A 389 -17.69 19.62 -9.10
N ARG A 390 -17.96 19.41 -10.39
CA ARG A 390 -18.97 20.08 -11.22
C ARG A 390 -20.13 19.14 -11.64
N ASP A 391 -20.14 17.86 -11.27
CA ASP A 391 -21.25 16.94 -11.56
C ASP A 391 -22.48 17.32 -10.72
N ARG A 392 -23.58 17.70 -11.38
CA ARG A 392 -24.84 18.13 -10.73
C ARG A 392 -25.97 17.12 -10.91
N THR A 393 -25.65 15.89 -11.30
CA THR A 393 -26.64 14.83 -11.49
C THR A 393 -27.38 14.55 -10.17
N PRO A 394 -28.72 14.67 -10.11
CA PRO A 394 -29.48 14.36 -8.91
C PRO A 394 -29.23 12.93 -8.43
N GLY A 395 -29.05 12.74 -7.13
CA GLY A 395 -28.85 11.41 -6.53
C GLY A 395 -27.39 10.93 -6.44
N ARG A 396 -26.40 11.79 -6.67
CA ARG A 396 -24.97 11.48 -6.49
C ARG A 396 -24.37 12.04 -5.19
N LEU A 397 -23.31 11.40 -4.71
CA LEU A 397 -22.58 11.83 -3.51
C LEU A 397 -21.61 12.98 -3.84
N ALA A 398 -21.71 14.09 -3.10
CA ALA A 398 -20.91 15.30 -3.38
C ALA A 398 -19.43 15.13 -3.03
N LEU A 399 -18.53 15.59 -3.92
CA LEU A 399 -17.09 15.66 -3.63
C LEU A 399 -16.77 16.87 -2.73
N PRO A 400 -15.82 16.74 -1.78
CA PRO A 400 -15.32 17.87 -1.00
C PRO A 400 -14.81 19.00 -1.93
N GLY A 401 -15.36 20.21 -1.82
CA GLY A 401 -14.95 21.37 -2.62
C GLY A 401 -15.87 21.75 -3.80
N ALA A 402 -17.06 21.18 -3.93
CA ALA A 402 -18.01 21.47 -5.02
C ALA A 402 -18.59 22.91 -5.07
N PHE A 403 -18.20 23.81 -4.17
CA PHE A 403 -18.66 25.21 -4.07
C PHE A 403 -17.61 26.25 -4.51
N GLY A 404 -17.38 26.38 -5.82
CA GLY A 404 -17.25 27.74 -6.39
C GLY A 404 -15.90 28.31 -6.83
N PHE A 405 -14.85 27.53 -7.14
CA PHE A 405 -13.70 28.08 -7.90
C PHE A 405 -13.26 27.17 -9.04
N GLY A 406 -13.23 27.71 -10.28
CA GLY A 406 -12.62 27.07 -11.46
C GLY A 406 -13.56 26.63 -12.60
N TYR A 407 -14.81 27.10 -12.67
CA TYR A 407 -15.70 26.85 -13.82
C TYR A 407 -15.46 27.86 -14.95
N ALA A 408 -15.25 27.39 -16.19
CA ALA A 408 -15.19 28.24 -17.38
C ALA A 408 -16.56 28.24 -18.07
N PHE A 409 -17.34 29.31 -17.88
CA PHE A 409 -18.67 29.44 -18.48
C PHE A 409 -18.61 29.43 -20.01
N ARG A 410 -19.50 28.67 -20.64
CA ARG A 410 -19.74 28.72 -22.09
C ARG A 410 -20.67 29.88 -22.43
N GLN A 411 -20.57 30.41 -23.64
CA GLN A 411 -21.44 31.50 -24.11
C GLN A 411 -22.93 31.13 -24.05
N SER A 412 -23.28 29.85 -24.22
CA SER A 412 -24.65 29.34 -24.15
C SER A 412 -25.27 29.35 -22.76
N GLU A 413 -24.46 29.53 -21.71
CA GLU A 413 -24.90 29.54 -20.31
C GLU A 413 -25.10 30.97 -19.77
N ARG A 414 -24.83 31.97 -20.62
CA ARG A 414 -24.96 33.37 -20.28
C ARG A 414 -26.43 33.71 -20.06
N LEU A 415 -26.75 34.27 -18.90
CA LEU A 415 -28.07 34.80 -18.61
C LEU A 415 -28.15 36.24 -19.11
N ASP A 416 -29.02 36.49 -20.08
CA ASP A 416 -29.21 37.79 -20.70
C ASP A 416 -30.38 38.54 -20.05
N PHE A 417 -30.08 39.71 -19.48
CA PHE A 417 -31.05 40.58 -18.83
C PHE A 417 -31.17 41.90 -19.60
N ASN A 418 -32.38 42.16 -20.11
CA ASN A 418 -32.67 43.35 -20.92
C ASN A 418 -33.48 44.43 -20.18
N SER A 419 -33.76 44.24 -18.89
CA SER A 419 -34.31 45.25 -17.98
C SER A 419 -34.01 44.89 -16.53
N ASP A 420 -33.99 45.89 -15.65
CA ASP A 420 -33.78 45.69 -14.22
C ASP A 420 -34.90 44.86 -13.56
N GLU A 421 -36.13 44.93 -14.08
CA GLU A 421 -37.25 44.14 -13.55
C GLU A 421 -37.03 42.63 -13.75
N LYS A 422 -36.54 42.23 -14.92
CA LYS A 422 -36.20 40.82 -15.19
C LYS A 422 -34.99 40.37 -14.40
N PHE A 423 -33.99 41.23 -14.26
CA PHE A 423 -32.85 40.94 -13.40
C PHE A 423 -33.31 40.71 -11.96
N LEU A 424 -34.19 41.58 -11.45
CA LEU A 424 -34.76 41.44 -10.11
C LEU A 424 -35.58 40.15 -9.95
N GLU A 425 -36.37 39.74 -10.95
CA GLU A 425 -37.11 38.47 -10.91
C GLU A 425 -36.19 37.25 -10.79
N TRP A 426 -35.05 37.28 -11.49
CA TRP A 426 -34.01 36.28 -11.33
C TRP A 426 -33.35 36.35 -9.95
N VAL A 427 -33.00 37.55 -9.46
CA VAL A 427 -32.43 37.74 -8.12
C VAL A 427 -33.34 37.19 -7.03
N LYS A 428 -34.67 37.29 -7.15
CA LYS A 428 -35.59 36.69 -6.16
C LYS A 428 -35.36 35.19 -6.00
N ASN A 429 -35.16 34.46 -7.10
CA ASN A 429 -35.15 33.00 -7.09
C ASN A 429 -33.75 32.36 -7.12
N VAL A 430 -32.72 33.13 -7.46
CA VAL A 430 -31.35 32.60 -7.64
C VAL A 430 -30.78 32.01 -6.35
N THR A 431 -30.11 30.86 -6.44
CA THR A 431 -29.41 30.23 -5.31
C THR A 431 -27.99 30.76 -5.14
N GLU A 432 -27.36 30.50 -4.00
CA GLU A 432 -25.96 30.84 -3.78
C GLU A 432 -25.04 30.23 -4.85
N GLY A 433 -24.04 30.99 -5.33
CA GLY A 433 -23.05 30.52 -6.31
C GLY A 433 -22.71 31.53 -7.41
N CYS A 434 -21.88 31.10 -8.36
CA CYS A 434 -21.40 31.93 -9.47
C CYS A 434 -22.23 31.73 -10.75
N TYR A 435 -22.51 32.81 -11.47
CA TYR A 435 -23.28 32.81 -12.73
C TYR A 435 -22.64 33.72 -13.77
N PHE A 436 -22.72 33.36 -15.05
CA PHE A 436 -22.30 34.22 -16.15
C PHE A 436 -23.48 35.01 -16.68
N ILE A 437 -23.38 36.33 -16.66
CA ILE A 437 -24.49 37.22 -17.01
C ILE A 437 -24.09 38.27 -18.03
N TYR A 438 -25.10 38.76 -18.73
CA TYR A 438 -25.06 39.98 -19.51
C TYR A 438 -26.25 40.84 -19.10
N SER A 439 -26.00 42.12 -18.83
CA SER A 439 -27.03 43.07 -18.45
C SER A 439 -26.87 44.35 -19.27
N TYR A 440 -27.99 44.93 -19.71
CA TYR A 440 -28.02 46.13 -20.54
C TYR A 440 -28.74 47.27 -19.80
N ASN A 441 -28.15 48.47 -19.79
CA ASN A 441 -28.69 49.68 -19.13
C ASN A 441 -29.19 49.44 -17.69
N SER A 442 -28.42 48.70 -16.88
CA SER A 442 -28.84 48.38 -15.51
C SER A 442 -28.50 49.49 -14.53
N LYS A 443 -29.41 49.76 -13.59
CA LYS A 443 -29.17 50.70 -12.47
C LYS A 443 -28.00 50.29 -11.55
N ILE A 444 -27.55 49.02 -11.61
CA ILE A 444 -26.39 48.54 -10.86
C ILE A 444 -25.08 49.10 -11.44
N PHE A 445 -25.05 49.39 -12.75
CA PHE A 445 -23.86 49.83 -13.45
C PHE A 445 -24.11 51.20 -14.11
N PRO A 446 -24.27 52.28 -13.32
CA PRO A 446 -24.73 53.58 -13.83
C PRO A 446 -23.77 54.20 -14.86
N ASP A 447 -22.49 53.82 -14.83
CA ASP A 447 -21.45 54.32 -15.74
C ASP A 447 -21.17 53.38 -16.92
N LEU A 448 -21.95 52.30 -17.08
CA LEU A 448 -21.76 51.30 -18.15
C LEU A 448 -23.06 51.06 -18.94
N ASP A 449 -22.98 51.19 -20.27
CA ASP A 449 -24.11 50.87 -21.17
C ASP A 449 -24.49 49.37 -21.12
N CYS A 450 -23.52 48.50 -20.85
CA CYS A 450 -23.76 47.09 -20.61
C CYS A 450 -22.68 46.46 -19.70
N PHE A 451 -23.07 45.40 -18.99
CA PHE A 451 -22.18 44.57 -18.20
C PHE A 451 -22.12 43.16 -18.79
N ILE A 452 -20.91 42.61 -18.92
CA ILE A 452 -20.68 41.20 -19.23
C ILE A 452 -19.63 40.65 -18.27
N GLY A 453 -19.98 39.59 -17.55
CA GLY A 453 -19.09 39.09 -16.51
C GLY A 453 -19.71 38.02 -15.62
N ILE A 454 -18.94 37.62 -14.61
CA ILE A 454 -19.37 36.63 -13.62
C ILE A 454 -19.98 37.37 -12.45
N VAL A 455 -21.11 36.88 -11.92
CA VAL A 455 -21.68 37.33 -10.66
C VAL A 455 -21.61 36.20 -9.64
N ASP A 456 -21.03 36.44 -8.46
CA ASP A 456 -21.08 35.54 -7.30
C ASP A 456 -22.19 36.01 -6.36
N VAL A 457 -23.20 35.17 -6.19
CA VAL A 457 -24.36 35.40 -5.34
C VAL A 457 -24.08 34.81 -3.98
N LYS A 458 -24.12 35.64 -2.94
CA LYS A 458 -24.10 35.24 -1.53
C LYS A 458 -25.47 35.47 -0.91
N LEU A 459 -25.94 34.47 -0.17
CA LEU A 459 -27.16 34.58 0.61
C LEU A 459 -26.81 35.11 2.00
N PHE A 460 -27.46 36.20 2.41
CA PHE A 460 -27.30 36.80 3.73
C PHE A 460 -28.56 36.49 4.55
N PRO A 461 -28.58 35.40 5.33
CA PRO A 461 -29.73 35.09 6.16
C PRO A 461 -29.93 36.18 7.22
N SER A 462 -31.07 36.86 7.18
CA SER A 462 -31.56 37.67 8.30
C SER A 462 -32.24 36.77 9.34
N GLY A 463 -32.58 37.30 10.51
CA GLY A 463 -33.21 36.53 11.61
C GLY A 463 -34.54 35.85 11.27
N MET A 464 -35.11 36.07 10.08
CA MET A 464 -36.35 35.46 9.57
C MET A 464 -36.13 34.47 8.40
N SER A 465 -34.88 34.15 8.04
CA SER A 465 -34.58 33.26 6.91
C SER A 465 -35.01 31.82 7.18
N THR A 466 -35.87 31.27 6.31
CA THR A 466 -36.43 29.90 6.42
C THR A 466 -35.72 28.89 5.50
N GLY A 467 -34.56 29.26 4.94
CA GLY A 467 -33.86 28.47 3.93
C GLY A 467 -34.48 28.54 2.52
N ASN A 468 -35.55 29.33 2.33
CA ASN A 468 -36.13 29.59 1.02
C ASN A 468 -35.41 30.78 0.34
N PRO A 469 -34.72 30.57 -0.81
CA PRO A 469 -34.00 31.64 -1.52
C PRO A 469 -34.86 32.84 -1.91
N ALA A 470 -36.18 32.68 -2.05
CA ALA A 470 -37.13 33.74 -2.36
C ALA A 470 -37.43 34.70 -1.19
N LYS A 471 -36.95 34.36 0.02
CA LYS A 471 -37.17 35.10 1.28
C LYS A 471 -35.85 35.42 2.01
N THR A 472 -34.73 35.41 1.30
CA THR A 472 -33.40 35.61 1.89
C THR A 472 -32.66 36.70 1.13
N ASP A 473 -32.18 37.71 1.86
CA ASP A 473 -31.39 38.81 1.29
C ASP A 473 -30.15 38.30 0.55
N LYS A 474 -29.73 39.06 -0.47
CA LYS A 474 -28.66 38.64 -1.37
C LYS A 474 -27.65 39.75 -1.57
N GLY A 475 -26.38 39.39 -1.52
CA GLY A 475 -25.29 40.25 -1.99
C GLY A 475 -24.66 39.62 -3.21
N LEU A 476 -24.48 40.42 -4.25
CA LEU A 476 -24.03 40.01 -5.57
C LEU A 476 -22.71 40.70 -5.85
N PHE A 477 -21.65 39.92 -6.05
CA PHE A 477 -20.33 40.40 -6.46
C PHE A 477 -20.16 40.21 -7.96
N PHE A 478 -20.03 41.30 -8.70
CA PHE A 478 -19.89 41.30 -10.15
C PHE A 478 -18.42 41.48 -10.52
N TYR A 479 -17.90 40.57 -11.33
CA TYR A 479 -16.55 40.57 -11.86
C TYR A 479 -16.62 40.82 -13.36
N SER A 480 -16.22 42.01 -13.81
CA SER A 480 -16.25 42.34 -15.23
C SER A 480 -15.27 41.49 -16.04
N ARG A 481 -15.67 41.12 -17.26
CA ARG A 481 -14.74 40.53 -18.24
C ARG A 481 -13.76 41.61 -18.70
N TYR A 482 -12.48 41.27 -18.80
CA TYR A 482 -11.48 42.15 -19.42
C TYR A 482 -11.94 42.58 -20.82
N GLN A 483 -12.12 43.90 -21.02
CA GLN A 483 -12.21 44.50 -22.35
C GLN A 483 -10.97 45.39 -22.57
N PRO A 484 -10.42 45.43 -23.80
CA PRO A 484 -9.36 46.38 -24.13
C PRO A 484 -9.87 47.81 -23.89
N ASN A 485 -9.13 48.60 -23.11
CA ASN A 485 -9.43 49.99 -22.75
C ASN A 485 -10.57 50.22 -21.73
N SER A 486 -10.97 49.20 -20.95
CA SER A 486 -11.87 49.37 -19.80
C SER A 486 -11.17 49.03 -18.48
N ASP A 487 -11.38 49.82 -17.44
CA ASP A 487 -10.94 49.47 -16.09
C ASP A 487 -11.68 48.20 -15.59
N GLN A 488 -10.95 47.29 -14.94
CA GLN A 488 -11.57 46.14 -14.29
C GLN A 488 -12.30 46.61 -13.04
N SER A 489 -13.62 46.64 -13.12
CA SER A 489 -14.48 47.02 -12.00
C SER A 489 -15.12 45.79 -11.38
N VAL A 490 -14.90 45.61 -10.09
CA VAL A 490 -15.70 44.72 -9.26
C VAL A 490 -16.84 45.55 -8.69
N PHE A 491 -18.09 45.12 -8.86
CA PHE A 491 -19.23 45.78 -8.21
C PHE A 491 -19.81 44.87 -7.14
N TYR A 492 -20.32 45.46 -6.07
CA TYR A 492 -21.12 44.77 -5.07
C TYR A 492 -22.50 45.39 -5.03
N ALA A 493 -23.55 44.60 -5.28
CA ALA A 493 -24.94 45.04 -5.12
C ALA A 493 -25.63 44.22 -4.03
N GLN A 494 -26.42 44.89 -3.20
CA GLN A 494 -27.22 44.25 -2.17
C GLN A 494 -28.71 44.39 -2.49
N TYR A 495 -29.41 43.26 -2.45
CA TYR A 495 -30.85 43.18 -2.55
C TYR A 495 -31.42 42.66 -1.24
N SER A 496 -32.42 43.35 -0.71
CA SER A 496 -33.10 42.95 0.51
C SER A 496 -34.56 42.62 0.23
N SER A 497 -35.04 41.62 0.96
CA SER A 497 -36.43 41.19 0.98
C SER A 497 -37.10 41.76 2.23
N ALA A 498 -38.11 42.62 2.03
CA ALA A 498 -38.89 43.17 3.12
C ALA A 498 -40.27 42.50 3.17
N TYR A 499 -40.67 42.05 4.35
CA TYR A 499 -41.95 41.39 4.59
C TYR A 499 -42.93 42.35 5.25
N ALA A 500 -44.03 42.68 4.55
CA ALA A 500 -45.12 43.49 5.09
C ALA A 500 -46.45 42.98 4.53
N ASP A 501 -47.47 42.90 5.38
CA ASP A 501 -48.87 42.57 5.01
C ASP A 501 -49.07 41.31 4.14
N GLY A 502 -48.22 40.28 4.32
CA GLY A 502 -48.33 39.01 3.60
C GLY A 502 -47.68 38.99 2.22
N GLU A 503 -47.08 40.09 1.77
CA GLU A 503 -46.32 40.18 0.52
C GLU A 503 -44.81 40.37 0.78
N VAL A 504 -43.98 39.76 -0.07
CA VAL A 504 -42.53 39.97 -0.07
C VAL A 504 -42.19 41.02 -1.10
N THR A 505 -41.78 42.20 -0.64
CA THR A 505 -41.26 43.25 -1.51
C THR A 505 -39.74 43.11 -1.62
N TRP A 506 -39.20 43.38 -2.80
CA TRP A 506 -37.77 43.29 -3.06
C TRP A 506 -37.28 44.62 -3.61
N GLY A 507 -36.13 45.07 -3.12
CA GLY A 507 -35.49 46.30 -3.59
C GLY A 507 -33.96 46.20 -3.58
N LEU A 508 -33.34 46.92 -4.51
CA LEU A 508 -31.91 47.19 -4.52
C LEU A 508 -31.62 48.21 -3.41
N THR A 509 -30.81 47.83 -2.42
CA THR A 509 -30.55 48.65 -1.23
C THR A 509 -29.19 49.34 -1.26
N SER A 510 -28.20 48.76 -1.92
CA SER A 510 -26.85 49.33 -2.03
C SER A 510 -26.14 48.86 -3.29
N VAL A 511 -25.33 49.73 -3.89
CA VAL A 511 -24.38 49.42 -4.96
C VAL A 511 -23.05 50.07 -4.63
N ILE A 512 -21.97 49.30 -4.61
CA ILE A 512 -20.61 49.75 -4.33
C ILE A 512 -19.71 49.35 -5.50
N ASN A 513 -19.01 50.31 -6.09
CA ASN A 513 -17.93 50.04 -7.04
C ASN A 513 -16.62 49.82 -6.27
N LEU A 514 -16.09 48.60 -6.32
CA LEU A 514 -14.86 48.14 -5.65
C LEU A 514 -13.63 48.21 -6.56
N SER A 515 -13.67 49.01 -7.64
CA SER A 515 -12.50 49.24 -8.51
C SER A 515 -11.28 49.62 -7.67
N LEU A 516 -10.21 48.82 -7.76
CA LEU A 516 -8.93 49.07 -7.08
C LEU A 516 -8.23 50.28 -7.73
N THR A 517 -8.62 51.49 -7.34
CA THR A 517 -7.86 52.68 -7.73
C THR A 517 -6.47 52.66 -7.06
N SER A 518 -5.49 53.33 -7.67
CA SER A 518 -4.14 53.50 -7.07
C SER A 518 -4.21 54.09 -5.66
N ASN A 519 -5.21 54.92 -5.39
CA ASN A 519 -5.49 55.48 -4.06
C ASN A 519 -5.97 54.41 -3.07
N MET A 520 -6.89 53.52 -3.45
CA MET A 520 -7.36 52.45 -2.56
C MET A 520 -6.28 51.41 -2.24
N LEU A 521 -5.45 51.04 -3.22
CA LEU A 521 -4.33 50.13 -2.98
C LEU A 521 -3.26 50.78 -2.09
N SER A 522 -2.91 52.05 -2.33
CA SER A 522 -1.92 52.77 -1.50
C SER A 522 -2.44 53.05 -0.09
N GLU A 523 -3.72 53.36 0.09
CA GLU A 523 -4.36 53.52 1.39
C GLU A 523 -4.44 52.18 2.15
N HIS A 524 -4.79 51.09 1.48
CA HIS A 524 -4.80 49.75 2.08
C HIS A 524 -3.38 49.26 2.45
N LEU A 525 -2.40 49.43 1.56
CA LEU A 525 -1.00 49.07 1.85
C LEU A 525 -0.40 49.96 2.94
N SER A 526 -0.72 51.26 2.98
CA SER A 526 -0.22 52.18 4.01
C SER A 526 -0.80 51.89 5.39
N THR A 527 -2.09 51.55 5.50
CA THR A 527 -2.70 51.15 6.79
C THR A 527 -2.12 49.84 7.34
N MET A 528 -1.68 48.92 6.48
CA MET A 528 -0.99 47.69 6.88
C MET A 528 0.53 47.85 7.10
N SER A 529 1.10 49.00 6.71
CA SER A 529 2.51 49.35 6.96
C SER A 529 2.76 49.95 8.35
N GLY A 530 1.68 50.18 9.12
CA GLY A 530 1.74 50.70 10.48
C GLY A 530 1.89 52.24 10.55
N SER A 531 1.33 52.86 11.59
CA SER A 531 1.40 54.32 11.82
C SER A 531 2.12 54.60 13.14
N GLY A 532 3.27 55.30 13.10
CA GLY A 532 4.04 55.68 14.30
C GLY A 532 5.53 55.96 14.06
N ALA A 533 6.23 56.48 15.08
CA ALA A 533 7.59 57.04 14.99
C ALA A 533 8.77 56.04 15.16
N TYR A 534 8.53 54.72 15.16
CA TYR A 534 9.54 53.68 15.39
C TYR A 534 9.37 52.48 14.43
N PHE A 535 10.40 51.63 14.28
CA PHE A 535 10.40 50.43 13.43
C PHE A 535 9.21 49.51 13.78
N GLN A 536 8.28 49.31 12.83
CA GLN A 536 7.09 48.45 12.98
C GLN A 536 7.16 47.23 12.06
N TYR A 537 6.48 46.15 12.43
CA TYR A 537 6.46 44.92 11.65
C TYR A 537 5.37 44.96 10.57
N PRO A 538 5.67 44.52 9.34
CA PRO A 538 4.72 44.56 8.24
C PRO A 538 3.57 43.56 8.50
N GLY A 539 2.34 43.98 8.17
CA GLY A 539 1.15 43.13 8.23
C GLY A 539 1.17 41.97 7.22
N ILE A 540 0.24 41.03 7.37
CA ILE A 540 0.07 39.93 6.40
C ILE A 540 -0.35 40.53 5.04
N GLY A 541 0.24 40.03 3.95
CA GLY A 541 0.00 40.52 2.60
C GLY A 541 0.82 41.74 2.19
N VAL A 542 1.61 42.32 3.10
CA VAL A 542 2.45 43.49 2.80
C VAL A 542 3.73 43.07 2.10
N PRO A 543 4.06 43.67 0.93
CA PRO A 543 5.35 43.47 0.28
C PRO A 543 6.45 44.22 1.03
N VAL A 544 7.59 43.58 1.24
CA VAL A 544 8.72 44.07 2.03
C VAL A 544 10.00 43.83 1.25
N LEU A 545 10.81 44.87 1.10
CA LEU A 545 12.18 44.73 0.60
C LEU A 545 13.09 44.36 1.78
N ALA A 546 13.69 43.17 1.73
CA ALA A 546 14.50 42.63 2.81
C ALA A 546 15.78 41.97 2.32
N VAL A 547 16.78 41.89 3.19
CA VAL A 547 18.02 41.14 2.98
C VAL A 547 17.86 39.75 3.57
N TYR A 548 17.86 38.71 2.73
CA TYR A 548 17.95 37.32 3.17
C TYR A 548 19.38 36.95 3.52
N ARG A 549 19.58 36.43 4.74
CA ARG A 549 20.91 36.19 5.33
C ARG A 549 21.33 34.72 5.33
N GLY A 550 20.55 33.84 4.71
CA GLY A 550 20.78 32.40 4.75
C GLY A 550 20.10 31.72 5.93
N THR A 551 20.29 30.41 6.03
CA THR A 551 19.54 29.58 6.99
C THR A 551 20.15 29.56 8.38
N THR A 552 21.47 29.76 8.46
CA THR A 552 22.27 29.65 9.68
C THR A 552 23.44 30.65 9.67
N SER A 553 24.01 30.96 10.83
CA SER A 553 25.20 31.81 10.90
C SER A 553 26.38 31.16 10.18
N GLY A 554 27.02 31.90 9.27
CA GLY A 554 28.16 31.39 8.49
C GLY A 554 27.79 30.57 7.26
N ASP A 555 26.52 30.59 6.85
CA ASP A 555 26.06 29.99 5.59
C ASP A 555 26.90 30.50 4.40
N LYS A 556 27.55 29.57 3.69
CA LYS A 556 28.44 29.85 2.56
C LYS A 556 27.73 29.66 1.21
N GLU A 557 26.46 29.27 1.22
CA GLU A 557 25.66 29.05 0.02
C GLU A 557 24.27 29.65 0.17
N ILE A 558 24.20 30.96 0.41
CA ILE A 558 22.93 31.66 0.47
C ILE A 558 22.22 31.51 -0.89
N LYS A 559 21.03 30.89 -0.91
CA LYS A 559 20.20 30.66 -2.10
C LYS A 559 18.77 31.07 -1.78
N ILE A 560 18.16 31.90 -2.65
CA ILE A 560 16.76 32.30 -2.51
C ILE A 560 16.16 32.55 -3.89
N GLY A 561 15.12 31.79 -4.23
CA GLY A 561 14.37 31.87 -5.47
C GLY A 561 12.97 32.45 -5.28
N LEU A 562 12.36 32.86 -6.39
CA LEU A 562 10.93 33.21 -6.43
C LEU A 562 10.06 32.08 -5.86
N GLY A 563 9.15 32.42 -4.95
CA GLY A 563 8.23 31.50 -4.29
C GLY A 563 8.79 30.80 -3.05
N ASP A 564 10.09 30.92 -2.77
CA ASP A 564 10.68 30.30 -1.58
C ASP A 564 10.14 30.96 -0.30
N VAL A 565 9.78 30.11 0.68
CA VAL A 565 9.27 30.56 1.98
C VAL A 565 10.39 30.54 3.00
N VAL A 566 10.60 31.68 3.68
CA VAL A 566 11.65 31.87 4.68
C VAL A 566 11.08 32.40 5.99
N GLN A 567 11.81 32.14 7.08
CA GLN A 567 11.45 32.74 8.36
C GLN A 567 11.84 34.22 8.37
N GLY A 568 10.98 35.07 8.93
CA GLY A 568 11.29 36.49 9.07
C GLY A 568 12.55 36.75 9.91
N SER A 569 12.92 35.82 10.79
CA SER A 569 14.18 35.85 11.58
C SER A 569 15.44 35.81 10.69
N GLN A 570 15.32 35.32 9.45
CA GLN A 570 16.39 35.26 8.45
C GLN A 570 16.41 36.50 7.53
N LEU A 571 15.44 37.39 7.69
CA LEU A 571 15.28 38.60 6.91
C LEU A 571 15.64 39.82 7.76
N GLY A 572 16.56 40.65 7.26
CA GLY A 572 16.83 41.98 7.82
C GLY A 572 16.25 43.06 6.94
N GLY A 573 15.77 44.17 7.52
CA GLY A 573 15.37 45.35 6.75
C GLY A 573 16.52 45.87 5.89
N VAL A 574 16.23 46.34 4.68
CA VAL A 574 17.26 46.96 3.82
C VAL A 574 17.58 48.36 4.34
N ASN A 575 18.86 48.61 4.60
CA ASN A 575 19.38 49.94 4.92
C ASN A 575 20.19 50.45 3.73
N LEU A 576 19.72 51.53 3.11
CA LEU A 576 20.46 52.26 2.07
C LEU A 576 20.97 53.58 2.67
N SER A 577 22.28 53.79 2.67
CA SER A 577 22.88 55.00 3.24
C SER A 577 23.99 55.54 2.36
N CYS A 578 24.11 56.87 2.33
CA CYS A 578 25.22 57.58 1.71
C CYS A 578 25.56 58.80 2.58
N THR A 579 26.82 59.20 2.57
CA THR A 579 27.25 60.42 3.26
C THR A 579 26.72 61.62 2.47
N ILE A 580 26.05 62.54 3.13
CA ILE A 580 25.64 63.81 2.50
C ILE A 580 26.84 64.76 2.55
N SER A 581 27.23 65.32 1.40
CA SER A 581 28.35 66.26 1.33
C SER A 581 27.98 67.59 1.97
N SER A 582 28.95 68.24 2.63
CA SER A 582 28.78 69.62 3.12
C SER A 582 28.87 70.67 1.99
N ALA A 583 29.09 70.24 0.74
CA ALA A 583 29.27 71.12 -0.43
C ALA A 583 27.97 71.70 -1.03
N GLY A 584 26.82 71.49 -0.40
CA GLY A 584 25.53 72.05 -0.81
C GLY A 584 24.52 71.01 -1.34
N PRO A 585 23.27 71.43 -1.63
CA PRO A 585 22.19 70.52 -2.04
C PRO A 585 22.55 69.73 -3.30
N GLY A 586 22.37 68.40 -3.26
CA GLY A 586 22.57 67.51 -4.42
C GLY A 586 23.97 66.89 -4.56
N SER A 587 24.90 67.15 -3.64
CA SER A 587 26.22 66.50 -3.62
C SER A 587 26.27 65.38 -2.58
N TYR A 588 26.65 64.17 -2.99
CA TYR A 588 26.86 63.02 -2.12
C TYR A 588 28.36 62.88 -1.80
N GLY A 589 28.69 62.77 -0.52
CA GLY A 589 30.06 62.61 -0.01
C GLY A 589 30.59 61.17 -0.07
N SER A 590 29.76 60.20 -0.46
CA SER A 590 30.16 58.82 -0.73
C SER A 590 29.20 58.12 -1.69
N THR A 591 29.67 57.02 -2.29
CA THR A 591 28.80 56.10 -3.04
C THR A 591 27.77 55.46 -2.08
N PRO A 592 26.49 55.35 -2.48
CA PRO A 592 25.49 54.65 -1.67
C PRO A 592 25.91 53.22 -1.33
N SER A 593 25.69 52.84 -0.08
CA SER A 593 25.92 51.50 0.44
C SER A 593 24.60 50.86 0.85
N ALA A 594 24.48 49.55 0.63
CA ALA A 594 23.33 48.75 1.02
C ALA A 594 23.74 47.73 2.08
N GLY A 595 22.96 47.62 3.16
CA GLY A 595 23.19 46.69 4.25
C GLY A 595 21.89 46.15 4.83
N ALA A 596 22.00 45.21 5.77
CA ALA A 596 20.87 44.70 6.54
C ALA A 596 20.81 45.41 7.90
N THR A 597 19.62 45.78 8.36
CA THR A 597 19.41 46.24 9.73
C THR A 597 19.63 45.11 10.75
N GLY A 598 19.92 45.47 12.00
CA GLY A 598 19.99 44.51 13.11
C GLY A 598 18.63 43.92 13.52
N TYR A 599 17.53 44.57 13.16
CA TYR A 599 16.17 44.09 13.39
C TYR A 599 15.75 43.07 12.33
N THR A 600 15.10 42.00 12.78
CA THR A 600 14.54 40.94 11.92
C THR A 600 13.01 41.01 11.93
N PHE A 601 12.37 40.30 11.00
CA PHE A 601 10.92 40.29 10.89
C PHE A 601 10.28 39.09 11.62
N PRO A 602 9.06 39.22 12.17
CA PRO A 602 8.33 38.10 12.74
C PRO A 602 7.56 37.32 11.67
N GLY A 603 7.30 36.03 11.90
CA GLY A 603 6.44 35.24 11.05
C GLY A 603 7.14 34.66 9.81
N ARG A 604 6.35 34.36 8.76
CA ARG A 604 6.85 33.73 7.53
C ARG A 604 6.61 34.60 6.32
N TYR A 605 7.56 34.54 5.39
CA TYR A 605 7.59 35.37 4.20
C TYR A 605 7.81 34.51 2.96
N MET A 606 7.12 34.85 1.88
CA MET A 606 7.35 34.26 0.57
C MET A 606 8.12 35.23 -0.31
N ALA A 607 9.19 34.76 -0.95
CA ALA A 607 9.96 35.56 -1.89
C ALA A 607 9.14 35.86 -3.16
N LEU A 608 8.99 37.14 -3.50
CA LEU A 608 8.39 37.62 -4.75
C LEU A 608 9.47 37.94 -5.81
N SER A 609 10.74 37.78 -5.46
CA SER A 609 11.87 37.91 -6.37
C SER A 609 13.05 37.08 -5.86
N GLY A 610 13.94 36.64 -6.74
CA GLY A 610 15.14 35.88 -6.40
C GLY A 610 15.49 34.88 -7.50
N VAL A 611 16.74 34.42 -7.54
CA VAL A 611 17.22 33.39 -8.46
C VAL A 611 17.98 32.34 -7.64
N ARG A 612 17.78 31.05 -7.93
CA ARG A 612 18.35 29.93 -7.16
C ARG A 612 19.83 29.66 -7.48
N ASP A 613 20.66 30.69 -7.47
CA ASP A 613 22.11 30.55 -7.65
C ASP A 613 22.84 30.64 -6.31
N SER A 614 24.01 29.98 -6.18
CA SER A 614 24.84 30.06 -4.98
C SER A 614 25.53 31.40 -4.91
N TYR A 615 25.21 32.17 -3.87
CA TYR A 615 25.66 33.55 -3.74
C TYR A 615 26.83 33.75 -2.79
N GLY A 616 27.49 32.65 -2.41
CA GLY A 616 28.55 32.66 -1.40
C GLY A 616 28.01 33.11 -0.04
N THR A 617 28.75 34.01 0.61
CA THR A 617 28.46 34.57 1.93
C THR A 617 27.70 35.90 1.91
N SER A 618 27.24 36.36 0.73
CA SER A 618 26.58 37.66 0.59
C SER A 618 25.07 37.54 0.73
N GLY A 619 24.49 38.25 1.70
CA GLY A 619 23.04 38.36 1.87
C GLY A 619 22.36 38.95 0.63
N ARG A 620 21.12 38.53 0.35
CA ARG A 620 20.42 38.85 -0.90
C ARG A 620 19.25 39.79 -0.65
N ILE A 621 19.26 40.95 -1.30
CA ILE A 621 18.12 41.86 -1.30
C ILE A 621 17.06 41.30 -2.23
N CYS A 622 15.90 40.96 -1.69
CA CYS A 622 14.76 40.45 -2.44
C CYS A 622 13.48 41.11 -1.93
N LEU A 623 12.47 41.14 -2.79
CA LEU A 623 11.11 41.46 -2.43
C LEU A 623 10.45 40.21 -1.82
N PHE A 624 9.76 40.39 -0.70
CA PHE A 624 9.02 39.35 0.00
C PHE A 624 7.60 39.81 0.27
N VAL A 625 6.67 38.89 0.52
CA VAL A 625 5.36 39.19 1.10
C VAL A 625 5.18 38.39 2.37
N ARG A 626 4.67 39.03 3.44
CA ARG A 626 4.35 38.31 4.66
C ARG A 626 3.12 37.43 4.43
N ILE A 627 3.22 36.17 4.76
CA ILE A 627 2.10 35.22 4.64
C ILE A 627 1.53 34.81 5.99
N GLU A 628 2.31 34.94 7.07
CA GLU A 628 1.93 34.62 8.46
C GLU A 628 2.62 35.52 9.47
#